data_AF-A0A1P8F739-F1
#
_entry.id   AF-A0A1P8F739-F1
#
_cell.length_a   1.000
_cell.length_b   1.000
_cell.length_c   1.000
_cell.angle_alpha   90.00
_cell.angle_beta   90.00
_cell.angle_gamma   90.00
#
_symmetry.space_group_name_H-M   'P 1'
#
loop_
_entity.id
_entity.type
_entity.pdbx_description
1 polymer ?
#
loop_
_entity_poly.entity_id
_entity_poly.type
_entity_poly.pdbx_seq_one_letter_code
_entity_poly.pdbx_strand_id
1 'polypeptide(L)'
;MSTVHELIYLNRDFRKSLEIGLERASPFPPHCWPLLYLAVKIARHQEALEVLALRDFGSEGGIILRSMFEATANLLWISKDPAPRLTRFVAFLAFDSQKYRDASQKWDAMSHLSAEDRQRIEQEFEHLKKEAKQIGDEFGFKSYEHWSGLSLKTMCKEIGWLERYDFLYKTYSDVSHSNIISSNKYLKFSESGVRLNREPQADECAMCLCEAFYYLWAAFSFIDIFLNLGMESMLERAYSRIPKT
;
A
#
# COMPACT_ATOMS: atom_id res chain seq x y z
N MET A 1 24.61 12.31 7.18
CA MET A 1 23.34 11.56 7.25
C MET A 1 22.31 12.45 7.90
N SER A 2 21.11 12.55 7.34
CA SER A 2 20.01 13.29 7.96
C SER A 2 19.54 12.57 9.23
N THR A 3 19.15 13.31 10.25
CA THR A 3 18.52 12.73 11.44
C THR A 3 17.09 12.26 11.12
N VAL A 4 16.54 11.32 11.90
CA VAL A 4 15.14 10.89 11.78
C VAL A 4 14.18 12.08 11.83
N HIS A 5 14.45 13.08 12.66
CA HIS A 5 13.64 14.30 12.77
C HIS A 5 13.66 15.15 11.50
N GLU A 6 14.83 15.31 10.87
CA GLU A 6 14.96 16.02 9.59
C GLU A 6 14.22 15.29 8.46
N LEU A 7 14.31 13.95 8.42
CA LEU A 7 13.61 13.12 7.45
C LEU A 7 12.09 13.22 7.63
N ILE A 8 11.58 13.25 8.87
CA ILE A 8 10.16 13.46 9.14
C ILE A 8 9.71 14.85 8.65
N TYR A 9 10.49 15.90 8.96
CA TYR A 9 10.17 17.25 8.51
C TYR A 9 10.09 17.32 6.98
N LEU A 10 11.09 16.75 6.29
CA LEU A 10 11.16 16.69 4.84
C LEU A 10 9.97 15.93 4.23
N ASN A 11 9.65 14.74 4.76
CA ASN A 11 8.52 13.92 4.32
C ASN A 11 7.20 14.69 4.47
N ARG A 12 6.99 15.31 5.64
CA ARG A 12 5.78 16.07 5.95
C ARG A 12 5.60 17.28 5.04
N ASP A 13 6.67 18.06 4.84
CA ASP A 13 6.68 19.23 3.97
C ASP A 13 6.29 18.85 2.53
N PHE A 14 6.91 17.79 2.01
CA PHE A 14 6.61 17.29 0.68
C PHE A 14 5.18 16.78 0.55
N ARG A 15 4.72 15.93 1.48
CA ARG A 15 3.34 15.42 1.50
C ARG A 15 2.30 16.53 1.52
N LYS A 16 2.46 17.53 2.40
CA LYS A 16 1.53 18.66 2.48
C LYS A 16 1.48 19.44 1.18
N SER A 17 2.62 19.66 0.54
CA SER A 17 2.70 20.38 -0.73
C SER A 17 1.93 19.63 -1.83
N LEU A 18 2.03 18.30 -1.85
CA LEU A 18 1.27 17.44 -2.77
C LEU A 18 -0.24 17.42 -2.47
N GLU A 19 -0.63 17.36 -1.20
CA GLU A 19 -2.04 17.43 -0.78
C GLU A 19 -2.69 18.74 -1.23
N ILE A 20 -2.01 19.88 -1.04
CA ILE A 20 -2.46 21.19 -1.54
C ILE A 20 -2.60 21.19 -3.07
N GLY A 21 -1.68 20.53 -3.79
CA GLY A 21 -1.76 20.36 -5.23
C GLY A 21 -3.02 19.61 -5.67
N LEU A 22 -3.31 18.48 -5.01
CA LEU A 22 -4.52 17.71 -5.26
C LEU A 22 -5.80 18.48 -4.93
N GLU A 23 -5.83 19.20 -3.81
CA GLU A 23 -6.98 20.01 -3.41
C GLU A 23 -7.30 21.10 -4.44
N ARG A 24 -6.27 21.75 -5.00
CA ARG A 24 -6.43 22.77 -6.05
C ARG A 24 -6.94 22.20 -7.37
N ALA A 25 -6.60 20.95 -7.69
CA ALA A 25 -7.04 20.28 -8.91
C ALA A 25 -8.43 19.64 -8.79
N SER A 26 -8.99 19.59 -7.57
CA SER A 26 -10.36 19.12 -7.33
C SER A 26 -11.41 20.08 -7.91
N PRO A 27 -12.55 19.59 -8.44
CA PRO A 27 -12.98 18.19 -8.49
C PRO A 27 -12.35 17.37 -9.63
N PHE A 28 -12.10 16.09 -9.37
CA PHE A 28 -11.56 15.15 -10.36
C PHE A 28 -12.66 14.42 -11.14
N PRO A 29 -12.40 14.03 -12.40
CA PRO A 29 -13.28 13.13 -13.13
C PRO A 29 -13.50 11.80 -12.38
N PRO A 30 -14.72 11.22 -12.39
CA PRO A 30 -15.01 10.00 -11.64
C PRO A 30 -14.07 8.84 -11.98
N HIS A 31 -13.69 8.65 -13.24
CA HIS A 31 -12.83 7.54 -13.67
C HIS A 31 -11.41 7.56 -13.07
N CYS A 32 -10.97 8.68 -12.46
CA CYS A 32 -9.65 8.81 -11.85
C CYS A 32 -9.59 8.32 -10.40
N TRP A 33 -10.74 8.01 -9.78
CA TRP A 33 -10.83 7.63 -8.36
C TRP A 33 -9.85 6.51 -7.93
N PRO A 34 -9.55 5.45 -8.73
CA PRO A 34 -8.68 4.38 -8.25
C PRO A 34 -7.23 4.84 -8.13
N LEU A 35 -6.79 5.74 -9.01
CA LEU A 35 -5.46 6.32 -8.96
C LEU A 35 -5.32 7.27 -7.75
N LEU A 36 -6.34 8.10 -7.53
CA LEU A 36 -6.41 8.99 -6.36
C LEU A 36 -6.44 8.19 -5.05
N TYR A 37 -7.19 7.08 -5.01
CA TYR A 37 -7.21 6.16 -3.87
C TYR A 37 -5.79 5.66 -3.53
N LEU A 38 -5.03 5.17 -4.52
CA LEU A 38 -3.67 4.70 -4.30
C LEU A 38 -2.75 5.83 -3.82
N ALA A 39 -2.85 7.02 -4.42
CA ALA A 39 -2.09 8.21 -4.01
C ALA A 39 -2.33 8.60 -2.55
N VAL A 40 -3.61 8.74 -2.19
CA VAL A 40 -4.04 9.14 -0.85
C VAL A 40 -3.65 8.06 0.16
N LYS A 41 -3.78 6.77 -0.21
CA LYS A 41 -3.31 5.67 0.63
C LYS A 41 -1.82 5.79 0.93
N ILE A 42 -0.98 6.05 -0.08
CA ILE A 42 0.48 6.24 0.10
C ILE A 42 0.75 7.43 1.02
N ALA A 43 0.11 8.59 0.78
CA ALA A 43 0.27 9.77 1.63
C ALA A 43 -0.13 9.51 3.10
N ARG A 44 -1.24 8.80 3.33
CA ARG A 44 -1.71 8.42 4.66
C ARG A 44 -0.80 7.41 5.35
N HIS A 45 -0.22 6.48 4.60
CA HIS A 45 0.76 5.54 5.13
C HIS A 45 2.08 6.23 5.49
N GLN A 46 2.50 7.23 4.72
CA GLN A 46 3.67 8.05 5.09
C GLN A 46 3.44 8.78 6.42
N GLU A 47 2.25 9.36 6.61
CA GLU A 47 1.89 10.00 7.90
C GLU A 47 1.91 9.01 9.07
N ALA A 48 1.41 7.79 8.88
CA ALA A 48 1.48 6.74 9.89
C ALA A 48 2.94 6.34 10.19
N LEU A 49 3.78 6.23 9.16
CA LEU A 49 5.20 5.95 9.31
C LEU A 49 5.94 7.06 10.07
N GLU A 50 5.64 8.34 9.82
CA GLU A 50 6.20 9.46 10.59
C GLU A 50 5.91 9.31 12.09
N VAL A 51 4.69 8.91 12.46
CA VAL A 51 4.30 8.69 13.86
C VAL A 51 5.08 7.53 14.49
N LEU A 52 5.27 6.43 13.76
CA LEU A 52 6.05 5.28 14.22
C LEU A 52 7.54 5.64 14.37
N ALA A 53 8.10 6.38 13.41
CA ALA A 53 9.49 6.82 13.43
C ALA A 53 9.80 7.76 14.61
N LEU A 54 8.86 8.64 14.99
CA LEU A 54 8.98 9.47 16.21
C LEU A 54 9.06 8.67 17.51
N ARG A 55 8.70 7.38 17.47
CA ARG A 55 8.70 6.46 18.61
C ARG A 55 9.73 5.34 18.43
N ASP A 56 10.63 5.46 17.46
CA ASP A 56 11.66 4.49 17.14
C ASP A 56 11.14 3.08 16.77
N PHE A 57 9.92 3.00 16.22
CA PHE A 57 9.30 1.75 15.74
C PHE A 57 9.62 1.49 14.26
N GLY A 58 10.88 1.19 13.97
CA GLY A 58 11.39 0.98 12.61
C GLY A 58 10.83 -0.28 11.93
N SER A 59 10.73 -1.37 12.67
CA SER A 59 10.24 -2.67 12.19
C SER A 59 8.76 -2.61 11.85
N GLU A 60 7.93 -2.01 12.71
CA GLU A 60 6.52 -1.75 12.44
C GLU A 60 6.36 -0.71 11.31
N GLY A 61 7.25 0.29 11.26
CA GLY A 61 7.33 1.23 10.14
C GLY A 61 7.56 0.52 8.80
N GLY A 62 8.42 -0.50 8.78
CA GLY A 62 8.68 -1.34 7.61
C GLY A 62 7.47 -2.12 7.11
N ILE A 63 6.55 -2.50 8.00
CA ILE A 63 5.27 -3.12 7.61
C ILE A 63 4.42 -2.11 6.83
N ILE A 64 4.32 -0.87 7.32
CA ILE A 64 3.60 0.21 6.63
C ILE A 64 4.28 0.54 5.29
N LEU A 65 5.62 0.57 5.28
CA LEU A 65 6.41 0.79 4.08
C LEU A 65 6.13 -0.25 2.99
N ARG A 66 5.98 -1.55 3.34
CA ARG A 66 5.57 -2.59 2.36
C ARG A 66 4.24 -2.27 1.70
N SER A 67 3.25 -1.80 2.45
CA SER A 67 1.95 -1.41 1.89
C SER A 67 2.06 -0.17 0.99
N MET A 68 2.95 0.79 1.31
CA MET A 68 3.27 1.91 0.43
C MET A 68 3.93 1.45 -0.87
N PHE A 69 4.91 0.55 -0.77
CA PHE A 69 5.60 -0.04 -1.91
C PHE A 69 4.61 -0.76 -2.84
N GLU A 70 3.71 -1.59 -2.29
CA GLU A 70 2.69 -2.29 -3.06
C GLU A 70 1.74 -1.34 -3.80
N ALA A 71 1.26 -0.31 -3.11
CA ALA A 71 0.40 0.70 -3.73
C ALA A 71 1.15 1.44 -4.86
N THR A 72 2.42 1.75 -4.66
CA THR A 72 3.26 2.46 -5.65
C THR A 72 3.59 1.56 -6.84
N ALA A 73 3.92 0.29 -6.60
CA ALA A 73 4.15 -0.70 -7.66
C ALA A 73 2.89 -0.91 -8.50
N ASN A 74 1.71 -0.94 -7.87
CA ASN A 74 0.43 -0.98 -8.60
C ASN A 74 0.26 0.26 -9.50
N LEU A 75 0.50 1.48 -8.97
CA LEU A 75 0.42 2.72 -9.76
C LEU A 75 1.38 2.72 -10.95
N LEU A 76 2.64 2.40 -10.72
CA LEU A 76 3.67 2.37 -11.77
C LEU A 76 3.46 1.24 -12.77
N TRP A 77 2.84 0.14 -12.35
CA TRP A 77 2.46 -0.91 -13.29
C TRP A 77 1.27 -0.42 -14.12
N ILE A 78 0.23 0.17 -13.52
CA ILE A 78 -0.88 0.76 -14.27
C ILE A 78 -0.36 1.81 -15.28
N SER A 79 0.64 2.63 -14.91
CA SER A 79 1.16 3.69 -15.79
C SER A 79 1.75 3.20 -17.11
N LYS A 80 2.16 1.92 -17.22
CA LYS A 80 2.68 1.34 -18.47
C LYS A 80 1.59 1.10 -19.52
N ASP A 81 0.35 0.87 -19.10
CA ASP A 81 -0.79 0.67 -19.99
C ASP A 81 -2.10 1.06 -19.26
N PRO A 82 -2.34 2.38 -19.08
CA PRO A 82 -3.29 2.86 -18.07
C PRO A 82 -4.72 2.38 -18.27
N ALA A 83 -5.25 2.48 -19.49
CA ALA A 83 -6.66 2.18 -19.75
C ALA A 83 -7.03 0.72 -19.40
N PRO A 84 -6.42 -0.33 -20.00
CA PRO A 84 -6.80 -1.70 -19.67
C PRO A 84 -6.40 -2.12 -18.25
N ARG A 85 -5.26 -1.64 -17.72
CA ARG A 85 -4.81 -1.99 -16.36
C ARG A 85 -5.70 -1.36 -15.30
N LEU A 86 -6.16 -0.12 -15.50
CA LEU A 86 -7.10 0.55 -14.60
C LEU A 86 -8.48 -0.10 -14.64
N THR A 87 -9.01 -0.40 -15.83
CA THR A 87 -10.27 -1.13 -15.97
C THR A 87 -10.23 -2.46 -15.23
N ARG A 88 -9.15 -3.22 -15.40
CA ARG A 88 -8.93 -4.48 -14.68
C ARG A 88 -8.86 -4.27 -13.16
N PHE A 89 -8.16 -3.24 -12.70
CA PHE A 89 -8.03 -2.93 -11.28
C PHE A 89 -9.39 -2.63 -10.64
N VAL A 90 -10.24 -1.86 -11.34
CA VAL A 90 -11.60 -1.54 -10.88
C VAL A 90 -12.49 -2.78 -10.93
N ALA A 91 -12.43 -3.58 -11.99
CA ALA A 91 -13.20 -4.82 -12.11
C ALA A 91 -12.89 -5.78 -10.95
N PHE A 92 -11.63 -5.81 -10.48
CA PHE A 92 -11.25 -6.65 -9.36
C PHE A 92 -11.93 -6.26 -8.03
N LEU A 93 -12.35 -5.01 -7.83
CA LEU A 93 -13.12 -4.60 -6.65
C LEU A 93 -14.43 -5.39 -6.54
N ALA A 94 -15.14 -5.53 -7.66
CA ALA A 94 -16.38 -6.30 -7.72
C ALA A 94 -16.13 -7.79 -7.47
N PHE A 95 -15.02 -8.33 -8.01
CA PHE A 95 -14.61 -9.70 -7.79
C PHE A 95 -14.20 -10.00 -6.33
N ASP A 96 -13.33 -9.18 -5.74
CA ASP A 96 -12.80 -9.36 -4.37
C ASP A 96 -13.87 -9.21 -3.28
N SER A 97 -14.95 -8.48 -3.57
CA SER A 97 -16.10 -8.40 -2.66
C SER A 97 -16.65 -9.77 -2.24
N GLN A 98 -16.39 -10.84 -3.03
CA GLN A 98 -16.76 -12.21 -2.69
C GLN A 98 -16.00 -12.78 -1.50
N LYS A 99 -14.74 -12.39 -1.28
CA LYS A 99 -13.90 -12.90 -0.19
C LYS A 99 -14.50 -12.62 1.19
N TYR A 100 -15.05 -11.42 1.39
CA TYR A 100 -15.70 -11.04 2.64
C TYR A 100 -17.01 -11.82 2.86
N ARG A 101 -17.67 -12.25 1.78
CA ARG A 101 -18.87 -13.10 1.81
C ARG A 101 -18.55 -14.53 2.21
N ASP A 102 -17.51 -15.12 1.62
CA ASP A 102 -17.03 -16.46 1.98
C ASP A 102 -16.59 -16.52 3.46
N ALA A 103 -16.08 -15.41 3.99
CA ALA A 103 -15.74 -15.27 5.40
C ALA A 103 -16.98 -15.13 6.30
N SER A 104 -18.01 -14.38 5.88
CA SER A 104 -19.23 -14.20 6.67
C SER A 104 -20.10 -15.44 6.73
N GLN A 105 -20.07 -16.32 5.73
CA GLN A 105 -20.78 -17.62 5.77
C GLN A 105 -20.12 -18.62 6.74
N LYS A 106 -18.81 -18.48 7.00
CA LYS A 106 -18.05 -19.34 7.93
C LYS A 106 -18.15 -18.87 9.38
N TRP A 107 -18.47 -17.60 9.59
CA TRP A 107 -18.68 -17.03 10.91
C TRP A 107 -20.18 -17.02 11.21
N ASP A 108 -20.61 -17.41 12.41
CA ASP A 108 -22.01 -17.33 12.85
C ASP A 108 -22.49 -15.87 13.07
N ALA A 109 -21.98 -14.94 12.26
CA ALA A 109 -22.22 -13.51 12.31
C ALA A 109 -23.65 -13.13 11.91
N MET A 110 -24.45 -14.07 11.40
CA MET A 110 -25.85 -13.82 11.04
C MET A 110 -26.84 -14.41 12.06
N SER A 111 -26.37 -15.07 13.12
CA SER A 111 -27.21 -15.72 14.15
C SER A 111 -28.22 -14.81 14.83
N HIS A 112 -27.91 -13.52 14.94
CA HIS A 112 -28.76 -12.52 15.61
C HIS A 112 -29.75 -11.81 14.68
N LEU A 113 -29.68 -12.05 13.37
CA LEU A 113 -30.56 -11.42 12.38
C LEU A 113 -31.91 -12.14 12.30
N SER A 114 -32.97 -11.36 12.03
CA SER A 114 -34.31 -11.87 11.73
C SER A 114 -34.29 -12.75 10.48
N ALA A 115 -35.26 -13.64 10.32
CA ALA A 115 -35.35 -14.50 9.14
C ALA A 115 -35.52 -13.69 7.84
N GLU A 116 -36.27 -12.59 7.88
CA GLU A 116 -36.48 -11.69 6.74
C GLU A 116 -35.18 -10.97 6.35
N ASP A 117 -34.43 -10.47 7.32
CA ASP A 117 -33.14 -9.82 7.06
C ASP A 117 -32.12 -10.80 6.48
N ARG A 118 -32.06 -12.02 7.01
CA ARG A 118 -31.20 -13.07 6.45
C ARG A 118 -31.57 -13.38 5.01
N GLN A 119 -32.86 -13.52 4.71
CA GLN A 119 -33.31 -13.83 3.35
C GLN A 119 -32.98 -12.70 2.37
N ARG A 120 -33.18 -11.44 2.76
CA ARG A 120 -32.81 -10.27 1.95
C ARG A 120 -31.30 -10.24 1.66
N ILE A 121 -30.50 -10.42 2.71
CA ILE A 121 -29.03 -10.45 2.60
C ILE A 121 -28.57 -11.60 1.70
N GLU A 122 -29.16 -12.79 1.83
CA GLU A 122 -28.82 -13.95 1.00
C GLU A 122 -29.16 -13.73 -0.48
N GLN A 123 -30.29 -13.06 -0.77
CA GLN A 123 -30.66 -12.71 -2.15
C GLN A 123 -29.69 -11.70 -2.77
N GLU A 124 -29.29 -10.68 -2.01
CA GLU A 124 -28.28 -9.71 -2.43
C GLU A 124 -26.93 -10.40 -2.65
N PHE A 125 -26.56 -11.36 -1.79
CA PHE A 125 -25.34 -12.15 -1.95
C PHE A 125 -25.33 -13.01 -3.20
N GLU A 126 -26.43 -13.69 -3.52
CA GLU A 126 -26.53 -14.50 -4.73
C GLU A 126 -26.49 -13.65 -6.00
N HIS A 127 -27.02 -12.42 -5.97
CA HIS A 127 -26.86 -11.45 -7.06
C HIS A 127 -25.38 -11.07 -7.25
N LEU A 128 -24.73 -10.59 -6.18
CA LEU A 128 -23.34 -10.17 -6.22
C LEU A 128 -22.37 -11.30 -6.60
N LYS A 129 -22.71 -12.55 -6.24
CA LYS A 129 -21.94 -13.74 -6.61
C LYS A 129 -22.00 -14.03 -8.11
N LYS A 130 -23.17 -13.83 -8.74
CA LYS A 130 -23.31 -13.96 -10.19
C LYS A 130 -22.52 -12.89 -10.93
N GLU A 131 -22.61 -11.64 -10.46
CA GLU A 131 -21.83 -10.53 -11.02
C GLU A 131 -20.32 -10.76 -10.86
N ALA A 132 -19.86 -11.12 -9.67
CA ALA A 132 -18.45 -11.40 -9.41
C ALA A 132 -17.93 -12.55 -10.29
N LYS A 133 -18.72 -13.61 -10.48
CA LYS A 133 -18.38 -14.71 -11.39
C LYS A 133 -18.27 -14.23 -12.84
N GLN A 134 -19.25 -13.46 -13.32
CA GLN A 134 -19.24 -12.92 -14.68
C GLN A 134 -18.00 -12.05 -14.93
N ILE A 135 -17.67 -11.17 -13.98
CA ILE A 135 -16.47 -10.33 -14.04
C ILE A 135 -15.20 -11.18 -13.97
N GLY A 136 -15.19 -12.19 -13.10
CA GLY A 136 -14.08 -13.15 -13.01
C GLY A 136 -13.83 -13.89 -14.32
N ASP A 137 -14.89 -14.33 -14.99
CA ASP A 137 -14.81 -15.01 -16.29
C ASP A 137 -14.36 -14.04 -17.41
N GLU A 138 -14.87 -12.80 -17.42
CA GLU A 138 -14.51 -11.77 -18.41
C GLU A 138 -13.03 -11.36 -18.32
N PHE A 139 -12.53 -11.11 -17.10
CA PHE A 139 -11.15 -10.67 -16.87
C PHE A 139 -10.19 -11.83 -16.59
N GLY A 140 -10.67 -13.07 -16.53
CA GLY A 140 -9.86 -14.25 -16.22
C GLY A 140 -9.23 -14.22 -14.83
N PHE A 141 -9.93 -13.71 -13.82
CA PHE A 141 -9.47 -13.73 -12.43
C PHE A 141 -9.53 -15.17 -11.88
N LYS A 142 -8.36 -15.70 -11.48
CA LYS A 142 -8.23 -17.07 -10.95
C LYS A 142 -8.13 -17.13 -9.43
N SER A 143 -7.77 -16.03 -8.77
CA SER A 143 -7.64 -15.94 -7.31
C SER A 143 -7.89 -14.52 -6.82
N TYR A 144 -8.25 -14.41 -5.54
CA TYR A 144 -8.38 -13.11 -4.83
C TYR A 144 -7.02 -12.48 -4.47
N GLU A 145 -5.91 -13.13 -4.84
CA GLU A 145 -4.57 -12.69 -4.44
C GLU A 145 -3.90 -11.80 -5.50
N HIS A 146 -4.32 -11.91 -6.76
CA HIS A 146 -3.62 -11.34 -7.90
C HIS A 146 -4.58 -10.66 -8.88
N TRP A 147 -4.96 -9.42 -8.58
CA TRP A 147 -5.83 -8.63 -9.46
C TRP A 147 -5.27 -8.45 -10.87
N SER A 148 -3.96 -8.29 -11.01
CA SER A 148 -3.30 -8.13 -12.32
C SER A 148 -3.18 -9.44 -13.10
N GLY A 149 -3.47 -10.59 -12.48
CA GLY A 149 -3.10 -11.91 -12.99
C GLY A 149 -1.62 -12.24 -12.83
N LEU A 150 -0.82 -11.32 -12.26
CA LEU A 150 0.61 -11.47 -12.01
C LEU A 150 0.88 -11.42 -10.51
N SER A 151 1.94 -12.10 -10.08
CA SER A 151 2.48 -11.85 -8.74
C SER A 151 3.07 -10.44 -8.67
N LEU A 152 3.10 -9.85 -7.47
CA LEU A 152 3.74 -8.55 -7.27
C LEU A 152 5.21 -8.55 -7.72
N LYS A 153 5.93 -9.66 -7.52
CA LYS A 153 7.31 -9.83 -7.99
C LYS A 153 7.41 -9.66 -9.51
N THR A 154 6.50 -10.26 -10.26
CA THR A 154 6.45 -10.13 -11.73
C THR A 154 6.11 -8.71 -12.15
N MET A 155 5.14 -8.05 -11.48
CA MET A 155 4.85 -6.63 -11.74
C MET A 155 6.07 -5.75 -11.49
N CYS A 156 6.79 -5.99 -10.38
CA CYS A 156 8.02 -5.28 -10.04
C CYS A 156 9.11 -5.49 -11.08
N LYS A 157 9.24 -6.70 -11.64
CA LYS A 157 10.16 -6.96 -12.76
C LYS A 157 9.81 -6.11 -13.98
N GLU A 158 8.54 -5.98 -14.35
CA GLU A 158 8.11 -5.17 -15.50
C GLU A 158 8.38 -3.66 -15.33
N ILE A 159 8.30 -3.15 -14.10
CA ILE A 159 8.56 -1.73 -13.80
C ILE A 159 10.02 -1.46 -13.39
N GLY A 160 10.91 -2.47 -13.43
CA GLY A 160 12.32 -2.33 -13.07
C GLY A 160 12.58 -2.19 -11.56
N TRP A 161 11.67 -2.68 -10.71
CA TRP A 161 11.74 -2.62 -9.23
C TRP A 161 11.99 -3.98 -8.59
N LEU A 162 12.55 -4.95 -9.32
CA LEU A 162 12.79 -6.31 -8.81
C LEU A 162 13.73 -6.31 -7.59
N GLU A 163 14.83 -5.55 -7.63
CA GLU A 163 15.78 -5.47 -6.51
C GLU A 163 15.15 -4.88 -5.26
N ARG A 164 14.31 -3.84 -5.44
CA ARG A 164 13.57 -3.21 -4.35
C ARG A 164 12.53 -4.15 -3.74
N TYR A 165 11.84 -4.93 -4.59
CA TYR A 165 10.94 -6.00 -4.13
C TYR A 165 11.71 -7.00 -3.25
N ASP A 166 12.83 -7.53 -3.76
CA ASP A 166 13.60 -8.56 -3.06
C ASP A 166 14.16 -8.02 -1.73
N PHE A 167 14.62 -6.77 -1.69
CA PHE A 167 15.07 -6.12 -0.46
C PHE A 167 13.96 -5.98 0.59
N LEU A 168 12.83 -5.38 0.22
CA LEU A 168 11.73 -5.11 1.17
C LEU A 168 11.11 -6.40 1.70
N TYR A 169 10.83 -7.36 0.81
CA TYR A 169 10.22 -8.61 1.21
C TYR A 169 11.16 -9.45 2.07
N LYS A 170 12.46 -9.47 1.77
CA LYS A 170 13.45 -10.12 2.64
C LYS A 170 13.53 -9.46 4.02
N THR A 171 13.40 -8.14 4.10
CA THR A 171 13.61 -7.38 5.34
C THR A 171 12.39 -7.38 6.27
N TYR A 172 11.19 -7.30 5.70
CA TYR A 172 9.97 -7.00 6.44
C TYR A 172 8.86 -8.05 6.34
N SER A 173 8.99 -9.04 5.45
CA SER A 173 7.99 -10.10 5.34
C SER A 173 7.92 -10.95 6.60
N ASP A 174 9.07 -11.33 7.14
CA ASP A 174 9.14 -12.14 8.36
C ASP A 174 8.57 -11.42 9.59
N VAL A 175 8.78 -10.09 9.68
CA VAL A 175 8.20 -9.25 10.74
C VAL A 175 6.68 -9.22 10.63
N SER A 176 6.16 -9.09 9.40
CA SER A 176 4.70 -9.01 9.15
C SER A 176 3.97 -10.32 9.45
N HIS A 177 4.64 -11.47 9.29
CA HIS A 177 4.06 -12.80 9.47
C HIS A 177 4.39 -13.46 10.81
N SER A 178 4.98 -12.72 11.75
CA SER A 178 5.42 -13.26 13.05
C SER A 178 6.30 -14.50 12.92
N ASN A 179 7.13 -14.56 11.87
CA ASN A 179 8.04 -15.67 11.66
C ASN A 179 9.09 -15.67 12.79
N ILE A 180 9.44 -16.85 13.32
CA ILE A 180 10.41 -17.01 14.41
C ILE A 180 11.76 -16.37 14.09
N ILE A 181 12.10 -16.26 12.80
CA ILE A 181 13.30 -15.57 12.33
C ILE A 181 13.33 -14.10 12.79
N SER A 182 12.17 -13.44 12.87
CA SER A 182 12.06 -12.04 13.33
C SER A 182 12.13 -11.89 14.86
N SER A 183 12.19 -13.00 15.62
CA SER A 183 12.27 -12.94 17.09
C SER A 183 13.49 -12.16 17.58
N ASN A 184 14.60 -12.16 16.83
CA ASN A 184 15.81 -11.39 17.15
C ASN A 184 15.59 -9.86 17.14
N LYS A 185 14.55 -9.37 16.46
CA LYS A 185 14.16 -7.96 16.49
C LYS A 185 13.53 -7.59 17.83
N TYR A 186 12.86 -8.55 18.49
CA TYR A 186 12.10 -8.36 19.71
C TYR A 186 12.75 -8.97 20.95
N LEU A 187 13.73 -9.86 20.78
CA LEU A 187 14.39 -10.61 21.84
C LEU A 187 15.91 -10.59 21.65
N LYS A 188 16.64 -10.38 22.75
CA LYS A 188 18.08 -10.56 22.82
C LYS A 188 18.40 -11.85 23.55
N PHE A 189 19.18 -12.70 22.89
CA PHE A 189 19.64 -13.98 23.43
C PHE A 189 21.05 -13.82 24.00
N SER A 190 21.30 -14.36 25.19
CA SER A 190 22.59 -14.37 25.87
C SER A 190 22.78 -15.67 26.65
N GLU A 191 23.99 -15.93 27.14
CA GLU A 191 24.26 -17.07 28.04
C GLU A 191 23.39 -17.04 29.31
N SER A 192 23.02 -15.84 29.77
CA SER A 192 22.18 -15.63 30.96
C SER A 192 20.67 -15.76 30.71
N GLY A 193 20.26 -16.07 29.48
CA GLY A 193 18.86 -16.20 29.07
C GLY A 193 18.41 -15.18 28.03
N VAL A 194 17.09 -14.99 27.94
CA VAL A 194 16.41 -14.18 26.92
C VAL A 194 15.87 -12.88 27.54
N ARG A 195 16.08 -11.75 26.88
CA ARG A 195 15.54 -10.43 27.29
C ARG A 195 14.74 -9.81 26.17
N LEU A 196 13.77 -8.95 26.51
CA LEU A 196 13.06 -8.14 25.53
C LEU A 196 14.01 -7.12 24.90
N ASN A 197 13.99 -7.02 23.57
CA ASN A 197 14.62 -5.94 22.84
C ASN A 197 13.65 -4.77 22.75
N ARG A 198 14.02 -3.63 23.33
CA ARG A 198 13.28 -2.36 23.26
C ARG A 198 14.18 -1.21 22.82
N GLU A 199 15.28 -1.52 22.15
CA GLU A 199 16.22 -0.50 21.69
C GLU A 199 15.61 0.34 20.57
N PRO A 200 15.93 1.65 20.52
CA PRO A 200 15.53 2.51 19.42
C PRO A 200 16.00 1.96 18.08
N GLN A 201 15.12 1.92 17.08
CA GLN A 201 15.42 1.42 15.75
C GLN A 201 15.69 2.56 14.76
N ALA A 202 16.47 3.56 15.17
CA ALA A 202 16.65 4.82 14.43
C ALA A 202 17.14 4.63 12.98
N ASP A 203 18.07 3.70 12.73
CA ASP A 203 18.57 3.40 11.38
C ASP A 203 17.48 2.81 10.49
N GLU A 204 16.67 1.90 11.05
CA GLU A 204 15.54 1.28 10.35
C GLU A 204 14.44 2.33 10.09
N CYS A 205 14.16 3.22 11.05
CA CYS A 205 13.28 4.37 10.85
C CYS A 205 13.78 5.29 9.74
N ALA A 206 15.07 5.62 9.71
CA ALA A 206 15.66 6.48 8.70
C ALA A 206 15.52 5.86 7.31
N MET A 207 15.86 4.58 7.15
CA MET A 207 15.72 3.88 5.88
C MET A 207 14.25 3.84 5.41
N CYS A 208 13.32 3.53 6.31
CA CYS A 208 11.90 3.54 5.98
C CYS A 208 11.43 4.93 5.51
N LEU A 209 11.87 6.01 6.16
CA LEU A 209 11.50 7.38 5.77
C LEU A 209 12.12 7.80 4.43
N CYS A 210 13.32 7.32 4.09
CA CYS A 210 13.94 7.56 2.79
C CYS A 210 13.15 6.88 1.65
N GLU A 211 12.81 5.59 1.82
CA GLU A 211 12.05 4.84 0.83
C GLU A 211 10.61 5.35 0.70
N ALA A 212 9.97 5.71 1.82
CA ALA A 212 8.63 6.31 1.81
C ALA A 212 8.58 7.62 1.01
N PHE A 213 9.59 8.48 1.19
CA PHE A 213 9.71 9.72 0.41
C PHE A 213 9.77 9.43 -1.09
N TYR A 214 10.58 8.44 -1.49
CA TYR A 214 10.70 8.03 -2.88
C TYR A 214 9.38 7.45 -3.44
N TYR A 215 8.65 6.64 -2.67
CA TYR A 215 7.36 6.09 -3.09
C TYR A 215 6.30 7.15 -3.27
N LEU A 216 6.24 8.12 -2.36
CA LEU A 216 5.35 9.26 -2.51
C LEU A 216 5.69 10.06 -3.77
N TRP A 217 6.97 10.35 -3.99
CA TRP A 217 7.42 11.07 -5.19
C TRP A 217 7.06 10.32 -6.48
N ALA A 218 7.34 9.01 -6.55
CA ALA A 218 7.09 8.21 -7.74
C ALA A 218 5.58 8.11 -8.05
N ALA A 219 4.75 7.92 -7.03
CA ALA A 219 3.30 7.87 -7.17
C ALA A 219 2.74 9.20 -7.69
N PHE A 220 3.13 10.31 -7.07
CA PHE A 220 2.61 11.62 -7.45
C PHE A 220 3.17 12.13 -8.78
N SER A 221 4.37 11.72 -9.18
CA SER A 221 4.90 12.02 -10.51
C SER A 221 4.05 11.40 -11.61
N PHE A 222 3.63 10.14 -11.42
CA PHE A 222 2.71 9.52 -12.36
C PHE A 222 1.34 10.22 -12.38
N ILE A 223 0.80 10.54 -11.22
CA ILE A 223 -0.52 11.17 -11.11
C ILE A 223 -0.52 12.58 -11.70
N ASP A 224 0.54 13.35 -11.49
CA ASP A 224 0.72 14.67 -12.11
C ASP A 224 0.68 14.59 -13.63
N ILE A 225 1.41 13.64 -14.22
CA ILE A 225 1.42 13.40 -15.67
C ILE A 225 0.04 12.94 -16.15
N PHE A 226 -0.58 11.99 -15.46
CA PHE A 226 -1.83 11.37 -15.90
C PHE A 226 -3.03 12.33 -15.80
N LEU A 227 -3.06 13.17 -14.77
CA LEU A 227 -4.16 14.11 -14.52
C LEU A 227 -3.82 15.55 -14.94
N ASN A 228 -2.61 15.79 -15.43
CA ASN A 228 -2.08 17.11 -15.79
C ASN A 228 -2.26 18.14 -14.66
N LEU A 229 -1.72 17.84 -13.47
CA LEU A 229 -1.93 18.65 -12.25
C LEU A 229 -1.02 19.89 -12.18
N GLY A 230 0.01 19.99 -13.02
CA GLY A 230 0.94 21.12 -13.03
C GLY A 230 1.89 21.14 -11.82
N MET A 231 2.18 19.97 -11.24
CA MET A 231 3.06 19.81 -10.07
C MET A 231 4.53 19.56 -10.43
N GLU A 232 4.89 19.50 -11.72
CA GLU A 232 6.22 19.21 -12.25
C GLU A 232 7.34 19.92 -11.49
N SER A 233 7.33 21.26 -11.42
CA SER A 233 8.40 22.01 -10.75
C SER A 233 8.56 21.66 -9.26
N MET A 234 7.46 21.31 -8.58
CA MET A 234 7.48 20.88 -7.18
C MET A 234 8.08 19.47 -7.05
N LEU A 235 7.71 18.56 -7.95
CA LEU A 235 8.21 17.19 -7.99
C LEU A 235 9.70 17.14 -8.35
N GLU A 236 10.17 18.00 -9.25
CA GLU A 236 11.60 18.15 -9.56
C GLU A 236 12.39 18.64 -8.36
N ARG A 237 11.89 19.67 -7.65
CA ARG A 237 12.50 20.13 -6.40
C ARG A 237 12.53 19.03 -5.34
N ALA A 238 11.45 18.26 -5.21
CA ALA A 238 11.41 17.13 -4.28
C ALA A 238 12.40 16.04 -4.66
N TYR A 239 12.53 15.70 -5.95
CA TYR A 239 13.49 14.72 -6.45
C TYR A 239 14.93 15.08 -6.05
N SER A 240 15.30 16.36 -6.20
CA SER A 240 16.64 16.84 -5.79
C SER A 240 16.91 16.72 -4.29
N ARG A 241 15.86 16.60 -3.47
CA ARG A 241 15.91 16.47 -2.01
C ARG A 241 15.75 15.02 -1.54
N ILE A 242 15.62 14.04 -2.43
CA ILE A 242 15.49 12.62 -2.04
C ILE A 242 16.67 12.27 -1.13
N PRO A 243 16.39 11.85 0.11
CA PRO A 243 17.43 11.40 1.03
C PRO A 243 18.20 10.24 0.42
N LYS A 244 19.53 10.34 0.39
CA LYS A 244 20.40 9.24 -0.02
C LYS A 244 20.73 8.41 1.23
N THR A 245 20.50 7.10 1.13
CA THR A 245 20.95 6.11 2.11
C THR A 245 22.44 5.86 2.01
#